data_AF-A0A838YQF4-F1
#
_entry.id   AF-A0A838YQF4-F1
#
_cell.length_a   1.000
_cell.length_b   1.000
_cell.length_c   1.000
_cell.angle_alpha   90.00
_cell.angle_beta   90.00
_cell.angle_gamma   90.00
#
_symmetry.space_group_name_H-M   'P 1'
#
loop_
_entity.id
_entity.type
_entity.pdbx_description
1 polymer ?
#
loop_
_entity_poly.entity_id
_entity_poly.type
_entity_poly.pdbx_seq_one_letter_code
_entity_poly.pdbx_strand_id
1 'polypeptide(L)'
;MAIEKWLAITSVALFVMFAGEMISVYNFMINIPEDDGFLRTFEPDSKLIQFISIGVAPAGILAGVAFIMSRRYGSKLIGGMIVAGGVILLVGMYVCYSMINRIEDDYITDAVRYLPILFMALSIPVMGVGTYLSKQKKIRPKKEYF
;
A
#
# COMPACT_ATOMS: atom_id res chain seq x y z
N MET A 1 -20.39 -6.18 -10.05
CA MET A 1 -19.41 -5.18 -10.54
C MET A 1 -19.40 -3.88 -9.74
N ALA A 2 -20.50 -3.41 -9.13
CA ALA A 2 -20.46 -2.16 -8.36
C ALA A 2 -19.60 -2.31 -7.09
N ILE A 3 -19.86 -3.32 -6.26
CA ILE A 3 -19.16 -3.55 -4.99
C ILE A 3 -17.66 -3.82 -5.21
N GLU A 4 -17.29 -4.69 -6.14
CA GLU A 4 -15.89 -5.05 -6.41
C GLU A 4 -15.09 -3.84 -6.90
N LYS A 5 -15.73 -2.96 -7.68
CA LYS A 5 -15.14 -1.69 -8.13
C LYS A 5 -14.93 -0.75 -6.96
N TRP A 6 -15.92 -0.56 -6.09
CA TRP A 6 -15.78 0.28 -4.89
C TRP A 6 -14.71 -0.24 -3.94
N LEU A 7 -14.65 -1.55 -3.70
CA LEU A 7 -13.59 -2.17 -2.87
C LEU A 7 -12.20 -1.89 -3.43
N ALA A 8 -12.03 -2.02 -4.75
CA ALA A 8 -10.75 -1.72 -5.40
C ALA A 8 -10.40 -0.22 -5.38
N ILE A 9 -11.39 0.67 -5.55
CA ILE A 9 -11.17 2.13 -5.42
C ILE A 9 -10.73 2.48 -4.00
N THR A 10 -11.45 1.98 -2.98
CA THR A 10 -11.10 2.24 -1.57
C THR A 10 -9.73 1.67 -1.23
N SER A 11 -9.38 0.49 -1.74
CA SER A 11 -8.04 -0.08 -1.59
C SER A 11 -6.95 0.85 -2.14
N VAL A 12 -7.13 1.39 -3.35
CA VAL A 12 -6.18 2.35 -3.94
C VAL A 12 -6.07 3.61 -3.09
N ALA A 13 -7.20 4.15 -2.62
CA ALA A 13 -7.20 5.33 -1.76
C ALA A 13 -6.41 5.10 -0.45
N LEU A 14 -6.56 3.93 0.18
CA LEU A 14 -5.80 3.56 1.37
C LEU A 14 -4.31 3.37 1.09
N PHE A 15 -3.92 2.85 -0.08
CA PHE A 15 -2.51 2.80 -0.47
C PHE A 15 -1.91 4.21 -0.65
N VAL A 16 -2.66 5.15 -1.23
CA VAL A 16 -2.25 6.55 -1.36
C VAL A 16 -2.10 7.20 0.01
N MET A 17 -3.08 7.02 0.89
CA MET A 17 -3.06 7.52 2.26
C MET A 17 -1.83 7.00 3.00
N PHE A 18 -1.60 5.68 2.99
CA PHE A 18 -0.45 5.07 3.64
C PHE A 18 0.89 5.59 3.10
N ALA A 19 1.03 5.72 1.78
CA ALA A 19 2.24 6.29 1.18
C ALA A 19 2.47 7.73 1.64
N GLY A 20 1.42 8.55 1.67
CA GLY A 20 1.49 9.93 2.15
C GLY A 20 1.84 10.04 3.64
N GLU A 21 1.24 9.22 4.50
CA GLU A 21 1.52 9.16 5.94
C GLU A 21 2.98 8.79 6.20
N MET A 22 3.48 7.76 5.50
CA MET A 22 4.87 7.33 5.62
C MET A 22 5.85 8.42 5.16
N ILE A 23 5.59 9.06 4.02
CA ILE A 23 6.44 10.18 3.55
C ILE A 23 6.40 11.33 4.55
N SER A 24 5.23 11.66 5.10
CA SER A 24 5.05 12.73 6.07
C SER A 24 5.85 12.48 7.35
N VAL A 25 5.79 11.27 7.92
CA VAL A 25 6.57 10.94 9.11
C VAL A 25 8.07 10.90 8.84
N TYR A 26 8.50 10.41 7.68
CA TYR A 26 9.93 10.45 7.32
C TYR A 26 10.41 11.89 7.14
N ASN A 27 9.58 12.76 6.56
CA ASN A 27 9.92 14.17 6.43
C ASN A 27 9.94 14.87 7.79
N PHE A 28 9.03 14.51 8.70
CA PHE A 28 9.02 15.01 10.06
C PHE A 28 10.31 14.63 10.80
N MET A 29 10.75 13.38 10.69
CA MET A 29 12.01 12.91 11.30
C MET A 29 13.27 13.60 10.75
N ILE A 30 13.23 14.14 9.53
CA ILE A 30 14.35 14.93 8.96
C ILE A 30 14.38 16.36 9.49
N ASN A 31 13.23 16.93 9.85
CA ASN A 31 13.10 18.37 10.15
C ASN A 31 12.59 18.60 11.58
N ILE A 32 13.09 17.82 12.55
CA ILE A 32 12.67 17.96 13.95
C ILE A 32 13.19 19.31 14.49
N PRO A 33 12.30 20.20 14.99
CA PRO A 33 12.72 21.44 15.64
C PRO A 33 13.53 21.15 16.91
N GLU A 34 14.74 21.71 17.01
CA GLU A 34 15.67 21.48 18.13
C GLU A 34 15.17 22.00 19.48
N ASP A 35 14.19 22.90 19.46
CA ASP A 35 13.67 23.74 20.54
C ASP A 35 12.43 23.17 21.25
N ASP A 36 11.78 22.14 20.70
CA ASP A 36 10.57 21.55 21.29
C ASP A 36 10.86 20.26 22.06
N GLY A 37 10.98 20.36 23.39
CA GLY A 37 11.17 19.21 24.28
C GLY A 37 10.08 18.13 24.22
N PHE A 38 8.89 18.46 23.67
CA PHE A 38 7.81 17.49 23.43
C PHE A 38 8.12 16.59 22.22
N LEU A 39 8.74 17.12 21.16
CA LEU A 39 9.05 16.36 19.93
C LEU A 39 10.23 15.38 20.12
N ARG A 40 11.03 15.55 21.19
CA ARG A 40 12.05 14.56 21.61
C ARG A 40 11.47 13.24 22.15
N THR A 41 10.17 13.19 22.50
CA THR A 41 9.49 11.94 22.89
C THR A 41 8.86 11.21 21.72
N PHE A 42 9.12 11.65 20.48
CA PHE A 42 8.63 10.97 19.30
C PHE A 42 9.24 9.56 19.20
N GLU A 43 8.39 8.55 19.33
CA GLU A 43 8.76 7.15 19.15
C GLU A 43 8.30 6.69 17.75
N PRO A 44 9.24 6.52 16.78
CA PRO A 44 8.89 6.21 15.40
C PRO A 44 8.11 4.89 15.27
N ASP A 45 8.51 3.86 16.00
CA ASP A 45 7.98 2.50 15.88
C ASP A 45 6.47 2.44 16.12
N SER A 46 6.02 3.04 17.22
CA SER A 46 4.61 3.13 17.60
C SER A 46 3.75 3.79 16.51
N LYS A 47 4.27 4.83 15.84
CA LYS A 47 3.57 5.53 14.76
C LYS A 47 3.54 4.73 13.46
N LEU A 48 4.67 4.10 13.10
CA LEU A 48 4.75 3.29 11.90
C LEU A 48 3.82 2.08 11.97
N ILE A 49 3.75 1.40 13.11
CA ILE A 49 2.82 0.27 13.33
C ILE A 49 1.36 0.73 13.23
N GLN A 50 1.05 1.92 13.76
CA GLN A 50 -0.28 2.51 13.65
C GLN A 50 -0.68 2.73 12.18
N PHE A 51 0.19 3.33 11.37
CA PHE A 51 -0.06 3.57 9.95
C PHE A 51 -0.21 2.30 9.14
N ILE A 52 0.57 1.26 9.46
CA ILE A 52 0.39 -0.06 8.85
C ILE A 52 -1.02 -0.58 9.11
N SER A 53 -1.50 -0.44 10.34
CA SER A 53 -2.79 -0.98 10.80
C SER A 53 -3.99 -0.25 10.18
N ILE A 54 -3.89 1.07 9.94
CA ILE A 54 -5.00 1.85 9.37
C ILE A 54 -4.91 2.02 7.85
N GLY A 55 -3.72 1.87 7.27
CA GLY A 55 -3.45 2.11 5.85
C GLY A 55 -3.26 0.82 5.07
N VAL A 56 -2.04 0.31 5.02
CA VAL A 56 -1.65 -0.78 4.10
C VAL A 56 -2.33 -2.12 4.41
N ALA A 57 -2.58 -2.44 5.69
CA ALA A 57 -3.23 -3.68 6.09
C ALA A 57 -4.68 -3.77 5.56
N PRO A 58 -5.59 -2.81 5.85
CA PRO A 58 -6.92 -2.81 5.27
C PRO A 58 -6.89 -2.62 3.74
N ALA A 59 -5.96 -1.83 3.19
CA ALA A 59 -5.80 -1.69 1.74
C ALA A 59 -5.57 -3.04 1.05
N GLY A 60 -4.65 -3.84 1.59
CA GLY A 60 -4.31 -5.16 1.08
C GLY A 60 -5.47 -6.14 1.17
N ILE A 61 -6.20 -6.15 2.29
CA ILE A 61 -7.41 -6.99 2.46
C ILE A 61 -8.46 -6.63 1.40
N LEU A 62 -8.75 -5.34 1.22
CA LEU A 62 -9.73 -4.89 0.23
C LEU A 62 -9.32 -5.23 -1.21
N ALA A 63 -8.03 -5.08 -1.56
CA ALA A 63 -7.50 -5.53 -2.84
C ALA A 63 -7.69 -7.05 -3.03
N GLY A 64 -7.38 -7.84 -2.00
CA GLY A 64 -7.54 -9.29 -2.01
C GLY A 64 -8.98 -9.74 -2.17
N VAL A 65 -9.92 -9.13 -1.45
CA VAL A 65 -11.36 -9.40 -1.57
C VAL A 65 -11.86 -9.02 -2.96
N ALA A 66 -11.50 -7.83 -3.46
CA ALA A 66 -11.87 -7.39 -4.81
C ALA A 66 -11.34 -8.35 -5.88
N PHE A 67 -10.13 -8.88 -5.70
CA PHE A 67 -9.55 -9.92 -6.56
C PHE A 67 -10.35 -11.22 -6.51
N ILE A 68 -10.62 -11.77 -5.32
CA ILE A 68 -11.33 -13.06 -5.14
C ILE A 68 -12.73 -12.99 -5.75
N MET A 69 -13.43 -11.87 -5.61
CA MET A 69 -14.76 -11.68 -6.22
C MET A 69 -14.68 -11.58 -7.74
N SER A 70 -13.63 -10.94 -8.26
CA SER A 70 -13.49 -10.68 -9.70
C SER A 70 -12.88 -11.83 -10.49
N ARG A 71 -12.14 -12.75 -9.86
CA ARG A 71 -11.37 -13.81 -10.55
C ARG A 71 -12.21 -14.81 -11.36
N ARG A 72 -13.52 -14.92 -11.11
CA ARG A 72 -14.40 -15.85 -11.87
C ARG A 72 -14.79 -15.30 -13.23
N TYR A 73 -14.87 -13.98 -13.37
CA TYR A 73 -15.33 -13.33 -14.60
C TYR A 73 -14.21 -12.48 -15.26
N GLY A 74 -13.14 -12.16 -14.54
CA GLY A 74 -12.06 -11.30 -15.01
C GLY A 74 -12.51 -9.84 -15.15
N SER A 75 -11.63 -8.89 -14.82
CA SER A 75 -11.90 -7.46 -14.99
C SER A 75 -10.61 -6.68 -15.17
N LYS A 76 -10.42 -6.10 -16.36
CA LYS A 76 -9.27 -5.22 -16.66
C LYS A 76 -9.25 -3.98 -15.77
N LEU A 77 -10.42 -3.44 -15.45
CA LEU A 77 -10.54 -2.20 -14.67
C LEU A 77 -10.16 -2.47 -13.20
N ILE A 78 -10.67 -3.55 -12.61
CA ILE A 78 -10.37 -3.92 -11.21
C ILE A 78 -8.92 -4.38 -11.08
N GLY A 79 -8.44 -5.23 -12.00
CA GLY A 79 -7.04 -5.64 -12.01
C GLY A 79 -6.09 -4.45 -12.19
N GLY A 80 -6.43 -3.50 -13.07
CA GLY A 80 -5.67 -2.25 -13.25
C GLY A 80 -5.61 -1.39 -11.98
N MET A 81 -6.72 -1.28 -11.24
CA MET A 81 -6.73 -0.56 -9.96
C MET A 81 -5.84 -1.25 -8.91
N ILE A 82 -5.88 -2.57 -8.80
CA ILE A 82 -4.99 -3.32 -7.88
C ILE A 82 -3.51 -3.10 -8.26
N VAL A 83 -3.18 -3.12 -9.55
CA VAL A 83 -1.82 -2.79 -10.02
C VAL A 83 -1.44 -1.36 -9.65
N ALA A 84 -2.34 -0.39 -9.86
CA ALA A 84 -2.10 1.00 -9.49
C ALA A 84 -1.81 1.14 -7.99
N GLY A 85 -2.56 0.45 -7.12
CA GLY A 85 -2.28 0.39 -5.68
C GLY A 85 -0.90 -0.15 -5.36
N GLY A 86 -0.48 -1.23 -6.04
CA GLY A 86 0.88 -1.77 -5.92
C GLY A 86 1.97 -0.79 -6.37
N VAL A 87 1.77 -0.07 -7.49
CA VAL A 87 2.71 0.95 -7.97
C VAL A 87 2.82 2.12 -6.97
N ILE A 88 1.70 2.57 -6.42
CA ILE A 88 1.68 3.65 -5.41
C ILE A 88 2.46 3.22 -4.16
N LEU A 89 2.22 1.99 -3.69
CA LEU A 89 2.98 1.43 -2.56
C LEU A 89 4.48 1.39 -2.87
N LEU A 90 4.87 0.90 -4.05
CA LEU A 90 6.28 0.83 -4.45
C LEU A 90 6.94 2.21 -4.47
N VAL A 91 6.32 3.18 -5.15
CA VAL A 91 6.86 4.54 -5.29
C VAL A 91 6.92 5.25 -3.95
N GLY A 92 5.85 5.16 -3.14
CA GLY A 92 5.81 5.78 -1.81
C GLY A 92 6.93 5.26 -0.91
N MET A 93 7.14 3.95 -0.90
CA MET A 93 8.18 3.33 -0.09
C MET A 93 9.59 3.59 -0.63
N TYR A 94 9.74 3.70 -1.95
CA TYR A 94 11.01 4.12 -2.56
C TYR A 94 11.41 5.54 -2.13
N VAL A 95 10.45 6.47 -2.08
CA VAL A 95 10.68 7.84 -1.56
C VAL A 95 11.12 7.78 -0.10
N CYS A 96 10.39 7.06 0.77
CA CYS A 96 10.80 6.88 2.17
C CYS A 96 12.21 6.27 2.28
N TYR A 97 12.53 5.26 1.48
CA TYR A 97 13.85 4.63 1.49
C TYR A 97 14.97 5.64 1.14
N SER A 98 14.75 6.50 0.15
CA SER A 98 15.70 7.57 -0.22
C SER A 98 15.88 8.65 0.86
N MET A 99 14.94 8.76 1.79
CA MET A 99 14.96 9.72 2.89
C MET A 99 15.74 9.22 4.10
N ILE A 100 15.99 7.90 4.23
CA ILE A 100 16.62 7.28 5.40
C ILE A 100 17.98 7.93 5.73
N ASN A 101 18.83 8.16 4.74
CA ASN A 101 20.17 8.71 4.94
C ASN A 101 20.19 10.19 5.41
N ARG A 102 19.02 10.83 5.48
CA ARG A 102 18.87 12.24 5.90
C ARG A 102 18.28 12.36 7.31
N ILE A 103 17.86 11.25 7.91
CA ILE A 103 17.30 11.21 9.25
C ILE A 103 18.46 11.15 10.25
N GLU A 104 18.34 11.83 11.38
CA GLU A 104 19.32 11.75 12.47
C GLU A 104 19.36 10.32 13.06
N ASP A 105 20.57 9.84 13.38
CA ASP A 105 20.79 8.45 13.81
C ASP A 105 19.95 8.05 15.04
N ASP A 106 19.63 9.01 15.91
CA ASP A 106 18.81 8.79 17.12
C ASP A 106 17.36 8.34 16.81
N TYR A 107 16.86 8.62 15.59
CA TYR A 107 15.51 8.24 15.15
C TYR A 107 15.51 7.07 14.15
N ILE A 108 16.68 6.57 13.73
CA ILE A 108 16.78 5.42 12.83
C ILE A 108 16.62 4.12 13.65
N THR A 109 15.38 3.72 13.84
CA THR A 109 15.04 2.41 14.39
C THR A 109 15.08 1.32 13.31
N ASP A 110 15.07 0.06 13.73
CA ASP A 110 14.94 -1.08 12.81
C ASP A 110 13.66 -0.96 11.96
N ALA A 111 12.56 -0.48 12.52
CA ALA A 111 11.32 -0.28 11.77
C ALA A 111 11.48 0.77 10.66
N VAL A 112 12.11 1.91 10.96
CA VAL A 112 12.40 2.97 9.97
C VAL A 112 13.29 2.44 8.84
N ARG A 113 14.22 1.54 9.15
CA ARG A 113 15.13 0.98 8.14
C ARG A 113 14.47 -0.09 7.26
N TYR A 114 13.71 -1.00 7.87
CA TYR A 114 13.25 -2.21 7.19
C TYR A 114 11.83 -2.09 6.61
N LEU A 115 10.96 -1.24 7.15
CA LEU A 115 9.57 -1.15 6.65
C LEU A 115 9.46 -0.68 5.20
N PRO A 116 10.20 0.33 4.72
CA PRO A 116 10.16 0.71 3.31
C PRO A 116 10.57 -0.46 2.41
N ILE A 117 11.59 -1.21 2.79
CA ILE A 117 12.09 -2.36 2.04
C ILE A 117 11.04 -3.48 2.00
N LEU A 118 10.42 -3.77 3.15
CA LEU A 118 9.36 -4.77 3.27
C LEU A 118 8.18 -4.45 2.34
N PHE A 119 7.71 -3.19 2.36
CA PHE A 119 6.55 -2.80 1.56
C PHE A 119 6.87 -2.61 0.07
N MET A 120 8.12 -2.25 -0.28
CA MET A 120 8.62 -2.35 -1.65
C MET A 120 8.57 -3.81 -2.14
N ALA A 121 9.04 -4.77 -1.34
CA ALA A 121 8.96 -6.18 -1.69
C ALA A 121 7.50 -6.68 -1.80
N LEU A 122 6.62 -6.24 -0.89
CA LEU A 122 5.19 -6.59 -0.89
C LEU A 122 4.42 -6.02 -2.09
N SER A 123 4.88 -4.90 -2.67
CA SER A 123 4.25 -4.31 -3.85
C SER A 123 4.28 -5.24 -5.08
N ILE A 124 5.32 -6.07 -5.19
CA ILE A 124 5.52 -6.99 -6.31
C ILE A 124 4.39 -8.02 -6.42
N PRO A 125 4.06 -8.80 -5.37
CA PRO A 125 2.95 -9.73 -5.44
C PRO A 125 1.60 -9.03 -5.63
N VAL A 126 1.39 -7.83 -5.07
CA VAL A 126 0.15 -7.04 -5.31
C VAL A 126 -0.02 -6.73 -6.79
N MET A 127 1.03 -6.24 -7.45
CA MET A 127 1.03 -6.00 -8.90
C MET A 127 0.87 -7.31 -9.69
N GLY A 128 1.51 -8.40 -9.26
CA GLY A 128 1.39 -9.72 -9.88
C GLY A 128 -0.06 -10.22 -9.90
N VAL A 129 -0.75 -10.11 -8.75
CA VAL A 129 -2.17 -10.52 -8.63
C VAL A 129 -3.07 -9.62 -9.46
N GLY A 130 -2.84 -8.30 -9.47
CA GLY A 130 -3.60 -7.36 -10.28
C GLY A 130 -3.43 -7.57 -11.79
N THR A 131 -2.20 -7.81 -12.25
CA THR A 131 -1.90 -8.10 -13.67
C THR A 131 -2.49 -9.44 -14.10
N TYR A 132 -2.43 -10.46 -13.23
CA TYR A 132 -3.06 -11.76 -13.47
C TYR A 132 -4.58 -11.61 -13.67
N LEU A 133 -5.26 -10.84 -12.80
CA LEU A 133 -6.70 -10.59 -12.93
C LEU A 133 -7.05 -9.86 -14.23
N SER A 134 -6.23 -8.88 -14.64
CA SER A 134 -6.44 -8.13 -15.88
C SER A 134 -6.34 -8.99 -17.14
N LYS A 135 -5.58 -10.10 -17.09
CA LYS A 135 -5.40 -11.04 -18.21
C LYS A 135 -6.47 -12.13 -18.26
N GLN A 136 -7.23 -12.35 -17.17
CA GLN A 136 -8.29 -13.35 -17.16
C GLN A 136 -9.46 -12.96 -18.08
N LYS A 137 -9.90 -13.93 -18.89
CA LYS A 137 -11.09 -13.80 -19.75
C LYS A 137 -12.33 -14.31 -19.00
N LYS A 138 -13.50 -13.71 -19.25
CA LYS A 138 -14.79 -14.20 -18.75
C LYS A 138 -14.91 -15.70 -19.05
N ILE A 139 -15.13 -16.51 -18.01
CA ILE A 139 -15.63 -17.86 -18.17
C ILE A 139 -16.99 -17.73 -18.87
N ARG A 140 -17.07 -18.14 -20.14
CA ARG A 140 -18.36 -18.18 -20.84
C ARG A 140 -19.23 -19.23 -20.12
N PRO A 141 -20.44 -18.90 -19.66
CA PRO A 141 -21.35 -19.94 -19.20
C PRO A 141 -21.52 -20.93 -20.36
N LYS A 142 -21.40 -22.23 -20.07
CA LYS A 142 -21.74 -23.26 -21.07
C LYS A 142 -23.17 -22.96 -21.49
N LYS A 143 -23.40 -22.75 -22.80
CA LYS A 143 -24.76 -22.61 -23.33
C LYS A 143 -25.52 -23.86 -22.90
N GLU A 144 -26.49 -23.70 -22.02
CA GLU A 144 -27.49 -24.74 -21.80
C GLU A 144 -28.36 -24.74 -23.07
N TYR A 145 -28.12 -25.74 -23.91
CA TYR A 145 -29.04 -26.09 -24.99
C TYR A 145 -30.18 -26.86 -24.33
N PHE A 146 -31.28 -26.18 -24.02
CA PHE A 146 -32.57 -26.79 -23.76
C PHE A 146 -33.43 -26.65 -25.01
#